data_AF-A0AAW6WLN7-F1
#
_entry.id   AF-A0AAW6WLN7-F1
#
_cell.length_a   1.000
_cell.length_b   1.000
_cell.length_c   1.000
_cell.angle_alpha   90.00
_cell.angle_beta   90.00
_cell.angle_gamma   90.00
#
_symmetry.space_group_name_H-M   'P 1'
#
loop_
_entity.id
_entity.type
_entity.pdbx_description
1 polymer ?
#
loop_
_entity_poly.entity_id
_entity_poly.type
_entity_poly.pdbx_seq_one_letter_code
_entity_poly.pdbx_strand_id
1 'polypeptide(L)'
;MPSDRRSLLTAFLTLPLIEAARTRAFAQAAPELPLTPACDDGDEVTLEREAGPFFRPNSPLNRDLYPDAPGGERITVAGFVFDNRCRPLAGSLVEIWQADENGDYDSLGFRLRGHQFTGTQGRWWHLSARPSRFSL
;
A
#
# COMPACT_ATOMS: atom_id res chain seq x y z
N MET A 1 -70.99 8.34 19.51
CA MET A 1 -70.47 7.69 20.74
C MET A 1 -69.17 7.00 20.39
N PRO A 2 -68.01 7.47 20.91
CA PRO A 2 -66.72 6.89 20.55
C PRO A 2 -66.49 5.66 21.43
N SER A 3 -66.32 4.49 20.82
CA SER A 3 -65.99 3.26 21.54
C SER A 3 -64.47 3.13 21.64
N ASP A 4 -64.02 3.18 22.89
CA ASP A 4 -62.66 3.36 23.35
C ASP A 4 -61.84 2.06 23.38
N ARG A 5 -60.52 2.25 23.50
CA ARG A 5 -59.40 1.31 23.27
C ARG A 5 -59.25 0.16 24.28
N ARG A 6 -60.37 -0.42 24.75
CA ARG A 6 -60.39 -1.38 25.87
C ARG A 6 -60.79 -2.81 25.52
N SER A 7 -60.96 -3.14 24.24
CA SER A 7 -61.65 -4.40 23.89
C SER A 7 -60.86 -5.42 23.06
N LEU A 8 -59.52 -5.39 23.07
CA LEU A 8 -58.72 -6.38 22.33
C LEU A 8 -57.54 -6.92 23.17
N LEU A 9 -57.81 -7.32 24.41
CA LEU A 9 -56.85 -8.03 25.25
C LEU A 9 -57.49 -9.34 25.74
N THR A 10 -57.77 -10.27 24.83
CA THR A 10 -57.98 -11.68 25.19
C THR A 10 -57.78 -12.59 23.97
N ALA A 11 -57.10 -13.73 24.19
CA ALA A 11 -56.82 -14.84 23.28
C ALA A 11 -55.68 -14.58 22.27
N PHE A 12 -54.60 -15.36 22.20
CA PHE A 12 -54.54 -16.82 22.18
C PHE A 12 -53.31 -17.39 22.91
N LEU A 13 -53.56 -18.14 23.98
CA LEU A 13 -52.61 -19.04 24.64
C LEU A 13 -52.76 -20.45 24.05
N THR A 14 -52.22 -20.70 22.86
CA THR A 14 -51.96 -22.06 22.34
C THR A 14 -50.87 -21.98 21.27
N LEU A 15 -49.60 -21.89 21.68
CA LEU A 15 -48.47 -22.12 20.78
C LEU A 15 -48.22 -23.62 20.69
N PRO A 16 -48.28 -24.27 19.51
CA PRO A 16 -47.60 -25.53 19.36
C PRO A 16 -46.10 -25.26 19.53
N LEU A 17 -45.42 -26.10 20.31
CA LEU A 17 -43.98 -26.13 20.41
C LEU A 17 -43.46 -26.54 19.02
N ILE A 18 -43.18 -25.55 18.16
CA ILE A 18 -42.50 -25.81 16.89
C ILE A 18 -41.09 -26.26 17.29
N GLU A 19 -40.81 -27.56 17.10
CA GLU A 19 -39.45 -28.07 17.14
C GLU A 19 -38.60 -27.16 16.27
N ALA A 20 -37.66 -26.44 16.88
CA ALA A 20 -36.63 -25.73 16.17
C ALA A 20 -35.82 -26.79 15.42
N ALA A 21 -36.24 -27.05 14.19
CA ALA A 21 -35.52 -27.90 13.25
C ALA A 21 -34.07 -27.44 13.28
N ARG A 22 -33.17 -28.37 13.59
CA ARG A 22 -31.72 -28.16 13.59
C ARG A 22 -31.29 -27.75 12.19
N THR A 23 -31.37 -26.46 11.88
CA THR A 23 -30.71 -25.86 10.73
C THR A 23 -29.23 -26.00 10.99
N ARG A 24 -28.63 -27.05 10.42
CA ARG A 24 -27.19 -27.06 10.21
C ARG A 24 -26.89 -25.83 9.39
N ALA A 25 -26.25 -24.84 10.00
CA ALA A 25 -25.61 -23.77 9.27
C ALA A 25 -24.53 -24.43 8.42
N PHE A 26 -24.85 -24.68 7.15
CA PHE A 26 -23.84 -25.01 6.17
C PHE A 26 -23.03 -23.74 5.97
N ALA A 27 -21.80 -23.72 6.47
CA ALA A 27 -20.81 -22.78 5.97
C ALA A 27 -20.71 -23.04 4.47
N GLN A 28 -21.21 -22.11 3.65
CA GLN A 28 -20.94 -22.16 2.21
C GLN A 28 -19.42 -22.07 2.08
N ALA A 29 -18.81 -23.13 1.56
CA ALA A 29 -17.43 -23.05 1.09
C ALA A 29 -17.40 -21.87 0.11
N ALA A 30 -16.69 -20.80 0.48
CA ALA A 30 -16.42 -19.72 -0.45
C ALA A 30 -15.74 -20.38 -1.67
N PRO A 31 -16.18 -20.09 -2.91
CA PRO A 31 -15.45 -20.55 -4.07
C PRO A 31 -14.00 -20.13 -3.89
N GLU A 32 -13.07 -21.07 -4.02
CA GLU A 32 -11.67 -20.74 -4.23
C GLU A 32 -11.65 -19.92 -5.52
N LEU A 33 -11.59 -18.61 -5.38
CA LEU A 33 -11.45 -17.73 -6.52
C LEU A 33 -10.08 -18.03 -7.13
N PRO A 34 -9.98 -18.23 -8.45
CA PRO A 34 -8.69 -18.34 -9.07
C PRO A 34 -7.87 -17.11 -8.67
N LEU A 35 -6.61 -17.33 -8.30
CA LEU A 35 -5.67 -16.23 -8.08
C LEU A 35 -5.77 -15.30 -9.28
N THR A 36 -5.95 -14.00 -9.00
CA THR A 36 -6.00 -12.98 -10.07
C THR A 36 -4.77 -13.20 -10.94
N PRO A 37 -4.91 -13.38 -12.27
CA PRO A 37 -3.76 -13.61 -13.14
C PRO A 37 -2.73 -12.51 -12.90
N ALA A 38 -1.52 -12.91 -12.50
CA ALA A 38 -0.37 -12.03 -12.55
C ALA A 38 -0.11 -11.67 -14.02
N CYS A 39 0.51 -10.53 -14.25
CA CYS A 39 0.98 -10.19 -15.58
C CYS A 39 1.88 -11.31 -16.14
N ASP A 40 1.63 -11.72 -17.38
CA ASP A 40 2.42 -12.74 -18.08
C ASP A 40 3.57 -12.10 -18.89
N ASP A 41 4.11 -10.98 -18.41
CA ASP A 41 5.33 -10.37 -18.93
C ASP A 41 6.60 -10.90 -18.25
N GLY A 42 6.45 -11.78 -17.26
CA GLY A 42 7.56 -12.35 -16.50
C GLY A 42 8.05 -11.46 -15.36
N ASP A 43 7.33 -10.37 -15.05
CA ASP A 43 7.66 -9.48 -13.95
C ASP A 43 7.10 -10.04 -12.63
N GLU A 44 7.99 -10.53 -11.77
CA GLU A 44 7.65 -10.88 -10.39
C GLU A 44 7.33 -9.62 -9.57
N VAL A 45 6.46 -9.75 -8.56
CA VAL A 45 6.19 -8.67 -7.62
C VAL A 45 7.50 -8.22 -6.97
N THR A 46 7.75 -6.91 -6.94
CA THR A 46 8.90 -6.34 -6.23
C THR A 46 8.95 -6.85 -4.80
N LEU A 47 9.97 -7.65 -4.50
CA LEU A 47 10.13 -8.24 -3.17
C LEU A 47 10.37 -7.15 -2.14
N GLU A 48 9.69 -7.26 -1.01
CA GLU A 48 9.96 -6.41 0.14
C GLU A 48 11.37 -6.69 0.71
N ARG A 49 12.01 -5.63 1.18
CA ARG A 49 13.29 -5.67 1.89
C ARG A 49 13.22 -4.74 3.09
N GLU A 50 14.05 -5.02 4.09
CA GLU A 50 14.16 -4.16 5.26
C GLU A 50 14.60 -2.73 4.86
N ALA A 51 14.02 -1.72 5.50
CA ALA A 51 14.40 -0.33 5.26
C ALA A 51 15.83 0.02 5.72
N GLY A 52 16.39 -0.80 6.62
CA GLY A 52 17.67 -0.55 7.26
C GLY A 52 17.62 0.56 8.32
N PRO A 53 18.74 0.82 9.03
CA PRO A 53 18.78 1.68 10.20
C PRO A 53 18.72 3.18 9.88
N PHE A 54 18.93 3.55 8.61
CA PHE A 54 19.09 4.95 8.19
C PHE A 54 17.82 5.55 7.59
N PHE A 55 16.68 4.87 7.62
CA PHE A 55 15.41 5.46 7.19
C PHE A 55 14.99 6.61 8.13
N ARG A 56 14.42 7.68 7.56
CA ARG A 56 13.82 8.79 8.31
C ARG A 56 12.49 9.19 7.65
N PRO A 57 11.40 9.35 8.42
CA PRO A 57 10.12 9.77 7.88
C PRO A 57 10.14 11.25 7.48
N ASN A 58 9.14 11.65 6.68
CA ASN A 58 8.90 13.02 6.25
C ASN A 58 10.00 13.61 5.34
N SER A 59 10.54 12.80 4.42
CA SER A 59 11.42 13.33 3.38
C SER A 59 10.75 14.48 2.60
N PRO A 60 11.52 15.42 2.03
CA PRO A 60 10.96 16.48 1.19
C PRO A 60 10.36 15.93 -0.12
N LEU A 61 9.36 16.62 -0.66
CA LEU A 61 8.86 16.38 -2.02
C LEU A 61 9.89 16.90 -3.03
N ASN A 62 10.92 16.12 -3.30
CA ASN A 62 12.03 16.48 -4.16
C ASN A 62 12.50 15.28 -5.00
N ARG A 63 12.66 15.51 -6.30
CA ARG A 63 13.15 14.51 -7.27
C ARG A 63 14.58 14.76 -7.73
N ASP A 64 15.15 15.91 -7.40
CA ASP A 64 16.53 16.27 -7.72
C ASP A 64 17.35 16.36 -6.43
N LEU A 65 18.04 15.27 -6.14
CA LEU A 65 18.90 15.10 -4.98
C LEU A 65 20.37 15.33 -5.33
N TYR A 66 20.72 15.54 -6.59
CA TYR A 66 22.12 15.75 -6.98
C TYR A 66 22.79 16.97 -6.32
N PRO A 67 22.10 18.12 -6.08
CA PRO A 67 22.68 19.26 -5.37
C PRO A 67 23.24 18.94 -3.98
N ASP A 68 22.77 17.87 -3.36
CA ASP A 68 23.20 17.41 -2.03
C ASP A 68 24.54 16.64 -2.04
N ALA A 69 25.00 16.20 -3.22
CA ALA A 69 26.20 15.39 -3.42
C ALA A 69 26.89 15.70 -4.78
N PRO A 70 27.33 16.94 -5.02
CA PRO A 70 27.87 17.34 -6.31
C PRO A 70 29.21 16.67 -6.66
N GLY A 71 29.90 16.08 -5.68
CA GLY A 71 31.15 15.34 -5.87
C GLY A 71 30.96 13.93 -6.44
N GLY A 72 29.74 13.38 -6.34
CA GLY A 72 29.44 12.05 -6.85
C GLY A 72 29.11 12.02 -8.35
N GLU A 73 29.24 10.82 -8.94
CA GLU A 73 28.84 10.58 -10.32
C GLU A 73 27.32 10.75 -10.45
N ARG A 74 26.87 11.61 -11.37
CA ARG A 74 25.44 11.86 -11.59
C ARG A 74 24.73 10.62 -12.14
N ILE A 75 23.61 10.24 -11.52
CA ILE A 75 22.75 9.14 -11.95
C ILE A 75 21.27 9.55 -11.98
N THR A 76 20.51 8.97 -12.90
CA THR A 76 19.05 9.04 -12.90
C THR A 76 18.49 7.63 -12.68
N VAL A 77 17.72 7.45 -11.62
CA VAL A 77 16.95 6.22 -11.37
C VAL A 77 15.52 6.49 -11.79
N ALA A 78 14.96 5.68 -12.67
CA ALA A 78 13.62 5.88 -13.21
C ALA A 78 12.90 4.55 -13.39
N GLY A 79 11.58 4.62 -13.41
CA GLY A 79 10.74 3.45 -13.63
C GLY A 79 9.27 3.78 -13.70
N PHE A 80 8.47 2.73 -13.57
CA PHE A 80 7.01 2.77 -13.52
C PHE A 80 6.56 2.01 -12.28
N VAL A 81 5.34 2.26 -11.80
CA VAL A 81 4.69 1.34 -10.86
C VAL A 81 3.34 0.91 -11.40
N PHE A 82 3.08 -0.39 -11.28
CA PHE A 82 1.91 -1.08 -11.79
C PHE A 82 1.21 -1.82 -10.66
N ASP A 83 -0.07 -2.13 -10.84
CA ASP A 83 -0.77 -3.12 -10.01
C ASP A 83 -0.53 -4.54 -10.53
N ASN A 84 -1.09 -5.53 -9.81
CA ASN A 84 -1.02 -6.95 -10.19
C ASN A 84 -1.76 -7.32 -11.49
N ARG A 85 -2.38 -6.34 -12.17
CA ARG A 85 -3.03 -6.47 -13.48
C ARG A 85 -2.35 -5.61 -14.54
N CYS A 86 -1.12 -5.17 -14.30
CA CYS A 86 -0.32 -4.34 -15.20
C CYS A 86 -0.96 -3.01 -15.58
N ARG A 87 -1.78 -2.46 -14.68
CA ARG A 87 -2.33 -1.12 -14.85
C ARG A 87 -1.40 -0.13 -14.17
N PRO A 88 -0.97 0.93 -14.88
CA PRO A 88 -0.11 1.94 -14.28
C PRO A 88 -0.84 2.63 -13.12
N LEU A 89 -0.15 2.77 -11.99
CA LEU A 89 -0.71 3.39 -10.78
C LEU A 89 -0.23 4.83 -10.67
N ALA A 90 -1.17 5.76 -10.75
CA ALA A 90 -0.95 7.17 -10.49
C ALA A 90 -1.03 7.49 -8.99
N GLY A 91 -0.26 8.48 -8.54
CA GLY A 91 -0.31 8.93 -7.14
C GLY A 91 0.34 7.98 -6.14
N SER A 92 1.08 6.95 -6.60
CA SER A 92 1.87 6.08 -5.72
C SER A 92 3.07 6.86 -5.19
N LEU A 93 3.29 6.80 -3.87
CA LEU A 93 4.47 7.36 -3.24
C LEU A 93 5.72 6.55 -3.65
N VAL A 94 6.73 7.24 -4.17
CA VAL A 94 8.06 6.68 -4.39
C VAL A 94 9.04 7.52 -3.60
N GLU A 95 9.64 6.93 -2.56
CA GLU A 95 10.58 7.57 -1.65
C GLU A 95 11.94 6.88 -1.74
N ILE A 96 13.00 7.66 -1.87
CA ILE A 96 14.37 7.16 -1.86
C ILE A 96 15.18 7.84 -0.76
N TRP A 97 16.07 7.06 -0.14
CA TRP A 97 17.13 7.54 0.75
C TRP A 97 18.37 6.70 0.50
N GLN A 98 19.53 7.33 0.51
CA GLN A 98 20.79 6.65 0.22
C GLN A 98 21.96 7.31 0.95
N ALA A 99 23.08 6.61 0.97
CA ALA A 99 24.38 7.18 1.29
C ALA A 99 24.83 8.16 0.21
N ASP A 100 25.76 9.03 0.58
CA ASP A 100 26.48 9.88 -0.36
C ASP A 100 27.64 9.15 -1.07
N GLU A 101 28.42 9.89 -1.86
CA GLU A 101 29.55 9.40 -2.62
C GLU A 101 30.72 8.90 -1.73
N ASN A 102 30.72 9.21 -0.44
CA ASN A 102 31.69 8.70 0.53
C ASN A 102 31.15 7.51 1.33
N GLY A 103 29.87 7.18 1.14
CA GLY A 103 29.19 6.12 1.87
C GLY A 103 28.49 6.60 3.14
N ASP A 104 28.39 7.90 3.38
CA ASP A 104 27.79 8.45 4.60
C ASP A 104 26.30 8.73 4.44
N TYR A 105 25.50 8.32 5.44
CA TYR A 105 24.09 8.69 5.55
C TYR A 105 23.92 9.95 6.41
N ASP A 106 23.10 10.90 5.97
CA ASP A 106 22.72 12.04 6.80
C ASP A 106 21.76 11.60 7.92
N SER A 107 22.21 11.78 9.17
CA SER A 107 21.47 11.42 10.39
C SER A 107 20.68 12.59 10.99
N LEU A 108 20.93 13.82 10.56
CA LEU A 108 20.34 15.03 11.13
C LEU A 108 19.27 15.63 10.21
N GLY A 109 19.58 15.71 8.92
CA GLY A 109 18.77 16.38 7.92
C GLY A 109 18.10 15.42 6.93
N PHE A 110 17.95 15.93 5.72
CA PHE A 110 17.32 15.24 4.58
C PHE A 110 18.22 15.20 3.35
N ARG A 111 19.54 15.36 3.52
CA ARG A 111 20.50 15.25 2.42
C ARG A 111 20.36 13.89 1.75
N LEU A 112 20.19 13.87 0.43
CA LEU A 112 19.95 12.66 -0.38
C LEU A 112 18.72 11.84 0.05
N ARG A 113 17.67 12.54 0.50
CA ARG A 113 16.36 11.96 0.79
C ARG A 113 15.30 12.74 0.03
N GLY A 114 14.40 12.03 -0.63
CA GLY A 114 13.29 12.68 -1.30
C GLY A 114 12.21 11.69 -1.69
N HIS A 115 11.01 12.22 -1.81
CA HIS A 115 9.90 11.48 -2.38
C HIS A 115 9.23 12.24 -3.51
N GLN A 116 8.45 11.48 -4.27
CA GLN A 116 7.51 12.00 -5.25
C GLN A 116 6.28 11.10 -5.33
N PHE A 117 5.32 11.52 -6.15
CA PHE A 117 4.18 10.71 -6.54
C PHE A 117 4.25 10.38 -8.03
N THR A 118 3.90 9.14 -8.38
CA THR A 118 3.86 8.70 -9.78
C THR A 118 2.85 9.50 -10.61
N GLY A 119 3.18 9.70 -11.88
CA GLY A 119 2.27 10.33 -12.84
C GLY A 119 1.13 9.40 -13.29
N THR A 120 0.25 9.89 -14.18
CA THR A 120 -0.90 9.13 -14.71
C THR A 120 -0.55 7.81 -15.41
N GLN A 121 0.69 7.68 -15.89
CA GLN A 121 1.21 6.46 -16.51
C GLN A 121 2.09 5.63 -15.56
N GLY A 122 2.03 5.87 -14.25
CA GLY A 122 2.86 5.18 -13.27
C GLY A 122 4.34 5.61 -13.26
N ARG A 123 4.75 6.50 -14.16
CA ARG A 123 6.15 6.95 -14.29
C ARG A 123 6.66 7.68 -13.04
N TRP A 124 7.93 7.46 -12.71
CA TRP A 124 8.68 8.18 -11.67
C TRP A 124 10.18 8.24 -12.03
N TRP A 125 10.89 9.22 -11.47
CA TRP A 125 12.35 9.34 -11.62
C TRP A 125 13.00 10.22 -10.54
N HIS A 126 14.19 9.85 -10.11
CA HIS A 126 15.04 10.66 -9.23
C HIS A 126 16.40 10.91 -9.89
N LEU A 127 16.83 12.17 -9.88
CA LEU A 127 18.20 12.56 -10.18
C LEU A 127 18.99 12.57 -8.87
N SER A 128 20.13 11.90 -8.82
CA SER A 128 20.96 11.76 -7.62
C SER A 128 22.44 11.61 -8.00
N ALA A 129 23.28 11.45 -6.99
CA ALA A 129 24.66 10.97 -7.13
C ALA A 129 24.71 9.44 -6.90
N ARG A 130 25.65 8.75 -7.55
CA ARG A 130 25.92 7.33 -7.35
C ARG A 130 26.38 7.13 -5.89
N PRO A 131 25.66 6.33 -5.08
CA PRO A 131 26.08 6.07 -3.71
C PRO A 131 27.35 5.21 -3.70
N SER A 132 28.20 5.43 -2.70
CA SER A 132 29.31 4.52 -2.40
C SER A 132 28.91 3.49 -1.35
N ARG A 133 29.76 2.50 -1.15
CA ARG A 133 29.55 1.44 -0.17
C ARG A 133 29.67 2.01 1.24
N PHE A 134 28.64 1.80 2.05
CA PHE A 134 28.72 2.04 3.49
C PHE A 134 29.75 1.09 4.13
N SER A 135 30.67 1.64 4.93
CA SER A 135 31.61 0.86 5.75
C SER A 135 31.13 0.83 7.20
N LEU A 136 31.13 -0.37 7.78
CA LEU A 136 30.92 -0.60 9.22
C LEU A 136 32.20 -0.31 10.02
#